data_AF-A0A926YPR3-F1
#
_entry.id   AF-A0A926YPR3-F1
#
_cell.length_a   1.000
_cell.length_b   1.000
_cell.length_c   1.000
_cell.angle_alpha   90.00
_cell.angle_beta   90.00
_cell.angle_gamma   90.00
#
_symmetry.space_group_name_H-M   'P 1'
#
loop_
_entity.id
_entity.type
_entity.pdbx_description
1 polymer ?
#
loop_
_entity_poly.entity_id
_entity_poly.type
_entity_poly.pdbx_seq_one_letter_code
_entity_poly.pdbx_strand_id
1 'polypeptide(L)'
;MILRGIFSISLLAIALYAGFARFPFWSILLIAIVFAIAYVQSKWYLWKDLFQTEELKLYQSLAITYFIQIVVVAIFYLLGSGIARLLNQ
;
A
#
# COMPACT_ATOMS: atom_id res chain seq x y z
N MET A 1 15.36 1.13 12.52
CA MET A 1 15.45 0.92 11.06
C MET A 1 14.86 -0.43 10.65
N ILE A 2 15.17 -1.53 11.35
CA ILE A 2 14.69 -2.89 11.06
C ILE A 2 13.16 -3.06 11.18
N LEU A 3 12.53 -2.54 12.24
CA LEU A 3 11.06 -2.65 12.43
C LEU A 3 10.24 -2.04 11.28
N ARG A 4 10.71 -0.94 10.67
CA ARG A 4 10.01 -0.25 9.57
C ARG A 4 10.07 -1.04 8.26
N GLY A 5 11.16 -1.77 8.02
CA GLY A 5 11.29 -2.62 6.83
C GLY A 5 10.39 -3.85 6.91
N ILE A 6 10.31 -4.48 8.09
CA ILE A 6 9.49 -5.67 8.32
C ILE A 6 8.00 -5.37 8.07
N PHE A 7 7.50 -4.24 8.56
CA PHE A 7 6.09 -3.87 8.40
C PHE A 7 5.68 -3.72 6.92
N SER A 8 6.53 -3.06 6.12
CA SER A 8 6.29 -2.91 4.68
C SER A 8 6.32 -4.25 3.95
N ILE A 9 7.24 -5.14 4.31
CA ILE A 9 7.34 -6.48 3.69
C ILE A 9 6.12 -7.34 4.05
N SER A 10 5.67 -7.31 5.32
CA SER A 10 4.46 -8.01 5.76
C SER A 10 3.22 -7.52 5.01
N LEU A 11 3.11 -6.21 4.80
CA LEU A 11 2.03 -5.59 4.05
C LEU A 11 2.03 -6.03 2.56
N LEU A 12 3.21 -6.18 1.95
CA LEU A 12 3.34 -6.71 0.57
C LEU A 12 2.91 -8.18 0.49
N ALA A 13 3.27 -8.98 1.48
CA ALA A 13 2.82 -10.37 1.57
C ALA A 13 1.29 -10.48 1.66
N ILE A 14 0.63 -9.55 2.39
CA ILE A 14 -0.83 -9.49 2.46
C ILE A 14 -1.44 -9.17 1.10
N ALA A 15 -0.88 -8.21 0.35
CA ALA A 15 -1.38 -7.87 -0.99
C ALA A 15 -1.26 -9.05 -1.96
N LEU A 16 -0.14 -9.77 -1.90
CA LEU A 16 0.10 -10.96 -2.71
C LEU A 16 -0.85 -12.10 -2.33
N TYR A 17 -1.02 -12.35 -1.02
CA TYR A 17 -1.95 -13.37 -0.52
C TYR A 17 -3.40 -13.05 -0.90
N ALA A 18 -3.83 -11.78 -0.80
CA ALA A 18 -5.16 -11.36 -1.22
C ALA A 18 -5.42 -11.64 -2.71
N GLY A 19 -4.42 -11.40 -3.56
CA GLY A 19 -4.43 -11.77 -4.96
C GLY A 19 -4.55 -13.28 -5.19
N PHE A 20 -3.74 -14.05 -4.46
CA PHE A 20 -3.72 -15.50 -4.52
C PHE A 20 -5.06 -16.12 -4.08
N ALA A 21 -5.64 -15.61 -2.99
CA ALA A 21 -6.94 -16.01 -2.45
C ALA A 21 -8.13 -15.49 -3.26
N ARG A 22 -7.90 -14.74 -4.35
CA ARG A 22 -8.93 -14.17 -5.24
C ARG A 22 -9.96 -13.31 -4.50
N PHE A 23 -9.50 -12.51 -3.53
CA PHE A 23 -10.34 -11.54 -2.82
C PHE A 23 -10.99 -10.55 -3.80
N PRO A 24 -12.12 -9.93 -3.45
CA PRO A 24 -12.77 -8.97 -4.34
C PRO A 24 -11.84 -7.80 -4.66
N PHE A 25 -11.85 -7.32 -5.90
CA PHE A 25 -10.91 -6.28 -6.38
C PHE A 25 -10.90 -5.00 -5.52
N TRP A 26 -12.02 -4.69 -4.87
CA TRP A 26 -12.14 -3.58 -3.90
C TRP A 26 -11.19 -3.70 -2.70
N SER A 27 -10.68 -4.90 -2.38
CA SER A 27 -9.69 -5.11 -1.32
C SER A 27 -8.38 -4.40 -1.61
N ILE A 28 -8.05 -4.14 -2.88
CA ILE A 28 -6.86 -3.38 -3.28
C ILE A 28 -6.89 -1.98 -2.67
N LEU A 29 -8.06 -1.32 -2.69
CA LEU A 29 -8.22 0.03 -2.11
C LEU A 29 -8.05 0.00 -0.59
N LEU A 30 -8.68 -0.94 0.10
CA LEU A 30 -8.54 -1.09 1.55
C LEU A 30 -7.09 -1.35 1.96
N ILE A 31 -6.41 -2.28 1.28
CA ILE A 31 -5.01 -2.60 1.55
C ILE A 31 -4.13 -1.37 1.26
N ALA A 32 -4.39 -0.64 0.18
CA ALA A 32 -3.66 0.58 -0.16
C ALA A 32 -3.82 1.69 0.89
N ILE A 33 -4.98 1.81 1.54
CA ILE A 33 -5.20 2.76 2.65
C ILE A 33 -4.28 2.39 3.81
N VAL A 34 -4.24 1.12 4.19
CA VAL A 34 -3.37 0.63 5.28
C VAL A 34 -1.90 0.89 4.96
N PHE A 35 -1.48 0.64 3.72
CA PHE A 35 -0.14 0.97 3.23
C PHE A 35 0.16 2.47 3.31
N ALA A 36 -0.78 3.32 2.91
CA ALA A 36 -0.60 4.77 2.92
C ALA A 36 -0.45 5.29 4.36
N ILE A 37 -1.26 4.80 5.29
CA ILE A 37 -1.15 5.15 6.72
C ILE A 37 0.20 4.69 7.27
N ALA A 38 0.58 3.43 7.01
CA ALA A 38 1.87 2.88 7.45
C ALA A 38 3.05 3.67 6.86
N TYR A 39 2.96 4.11 5.60
CA TYR A 39 3.97 4.92 4.94
C TYR A 39 4.08 6.32 5.58
N VAL A 40 2.95 7.00 5.80
CA VAL A 40 2.91 8.32 6.44
C VAL A 40 3.47 8.23 7.86
N GLN A 41 3.07 7.22 8.64
CA GLN A 41 3.57 7.00 10.00
C GLN A 41 5.08 6.69 10.01
N SER A 42 5.55 5.84 9.10
CA SER A 42 6.98 5.50 8.96
C SER A 42 7.82 6.72 8.58
N LYS A 43 7.29 7.62 7.75
CA LYS A 43 7.97 8.84 7.33
C LYS A 43 7.43 10.09 8.00
N TRP A 44 6.89 9.98 9.21
CA TRP A 44 6.21 11.09 9.90
C TRP A 44 7.06 12.36 9.99
N TYR A 45 8.38 12.23 10.10
CA TYR A 45 9.30 13.37 10.12
C TYR A 45 9.27 14.23 8.84
N LEU A 46 8.91 13.68 7.68
CA LEU A 46 8.71 14.43 6.43
C LEU A 46 7.31 15.05 6.35
N TRP A 47 6.33 14.39 6.97
CA TRP A 47 4.92 14.80 6.89
C TRP A 47 4.55 15.84 7.93
N LYS A 48 5.17 15.82 9.12
CA LYS A 48 4.83 16.72 10.24
C LYS A 48 4.89 18.19 9.84
N ASP A 49 5.88 18.58 9.02
CA ASP A 49 6.09 19.97 8.61
C ASP A 49 5.03 20.39 7.57
N LEU A 50 4.62 19.47 6.69
CA LEU A 50 3.52 19.67 5.74
C LEU A 50 2.15 19.77 6.43
N PHE A 51 1.96 19.01 7.52
CA PHE A 51 0.72 19.04 8.32
C PHE A 51 0.56 20.32 9.13
N GLN A 52 1.66 21.02 9.47
CA GLN A 52 1.60 22.28 10.21
C GLN A 52 1.19 23.47 9.34
N THR A 53 1.39 23.39 8.02
CA THR A 53 1.18 24.52 7.10
C THR A 53 -0.20 24.51 6.42
N GLU A 54 -1.02 23.47 6.61
CA GLU A 54 -2.38 23.29 6.03
C GLU A 54 -2.52 23.68 4.54
N GLU A 55 -1.47 23.47 3.74
CA GLU A 55 -1.49 23.87 2.33
C GLU A 55 -2.19 22.83 1.43
N LEU A 56 -2.75 23.30 0.31
CA LEU A 56 -3.27 22.46 -0.78
C LEU A 56 -2.27 21.37 -1.23
N LYS A 57 -0.97 21.64 -1.07
CA LYS A 57 0.14 20.71 -1.33
C LYS A 57 0.12 19.47 -0.45
N LEU A 58 -0.41 19.53 0.77
CA LEU A 58 -0.53 18.36 1.65
C LEU A 58 -1.52 17.36 1.06
N TYR A 59 -2.70 17.83 0.63
CA TYR A 59 -3.72 16.99 0.02
C TYR A 59 -3.23 16.38 -1.29
N GLN A 60 -2.53 17.17 -2.13
CA GLN A 60 -1.90 16.65 -3.35
C GLN A 60 -0.86 15.58 -3.04
N SER A 61 0.00 15.82 -2.06
CA SER A 61 1.05 14.86 -1.68
C SER A 61 0.47 13.57 -1.11
N LEU A 62 -0.59 13.66 -0.28
CA LEU A 62 -1.31 12.50 0.24
C LEU A 62 -2.01 11.72 -0.89
N ALA A 63 -2.66 12.42 -1.82
CA ALA A 63 -3.34 11.79 -2.95
C ALA A 63 -2.35 11.05 -3.86
N ILE A 64 -1.20 11.66 -4.19
CA ILE A 64 -0.13 11.00 -4.95
C ILE A 64 0.42 9.79 -4.21
N THR A 65 0.66 9.93 -2.90
CA THR A 65 1.15 8.82 -2.08
C THR A 65 0.17 7.67 -2.09
N TYR A 66 -1.13 7.94 -1.89
CA TYR A 66 -2.17 6.93 -1.93
C TYR A 66 -2.27 6.26 -3.30
N PHE A 67 -2.20 7.04 -4.39
CA PHE A 67 -2.20 6.50 -5.74
C PHE A 67 -1.02 5.55 -5.99
N ILE A 68 0.18 5.91 -5.55
CA ILE A 68 1.36 5.04 -5.63
C ILE A 68 1.12 3.75 -4.84
N GLN A 69 0.54 3.83 -3.63
CA GLN A 69 0.23 2.63 -2.85
C GLN A 69 -0.80 1.73 -3.53
N ILE A 70 -1.83 2.30 -4.17
CA ILE A 70 -2.80 1.52 -4.96
C ILE A 70 -2.07 0.77 -6.08
N VAL A 71 -1.21 1.44 -6.84
CA VAL A 71 -0.46 0.82 -7.94
C VAL A 71 0.41 -0.32 -7.43
N VAL A 72 1.14 -0.11 -6.33
CA VAL A 72 1.97 -1.16 -5.72
C VAL A 72 1.11 -2.35 -5.29
N VAL A 73 0.04 -2.11 -4.53
CA VAL A 73 -0.85 -3.19 -4.07
C VAL A 73 -1.48 -3.93 -5.25
N ALA A 74 -1.89 -3.21 -6.29
CA ALA A 74 -2.47 -3.81 -7.50
C ALA A 74 -1.46 -4.73 -8.21
N ILE A 75 -0.20 -4.33 -8.34
CA ILE A 75 0.86 -5.18 -8.92
C ILE A 75 1.01 -6.47 -8.12
N PHE A 76 1.14 -6.38 -6.79
CA PHE A 76 1.30 -7.57 -5.94
C PHE A 76 0.05 -8.46 -5.93
N TYR A 77 -1.13 -7.85 -5.95
CA TYR A 77 -2.40 -8.57 -6.09
C TYR A 77 -2.48 -9.32 -7.43
N LEU A 78 -2.11 -8.68 -8.53
CA LEU A 78 -2.11 -9.32 -9.86
C LEU A 78 -1.08 -10.45 -9.94
N LEU A 79 0.10 -10.27 -9.33
CA LEU A 79 1.10 -11.33 -9.21
C LEU A 79 0.56 -12.53 -8.44
N GLY A 80 -0.06 -12.30 -7.27
CA GLY A 80 -0.68 -13.37 -6.48
C GLY A 80 -1.78 -14.11 -7.25
N SER A 81 -2.65 -13.36 -7.94
CA SER A 81 -3.70 -13.92 -8.79
C SER A 81 -3.14 -14.72 -9.98
N GLY A 82 -2.06 -14.23 -10.60
CA GLY A 82 -1.34 -14.93 -11.66
C GLY A 82 -0.76 -16.26 -11.19
N ILE A 83 -0.09 -16.25 -10.03
CA ILE A 83 0.44 -17.48 -9.39
C ILE A 83 -0.69 -18.47 -9.08
N ALA A 84 -1.81 -18.01 -8.51
CA ALA A 84 -2.96 -18.87 -8.22
C ALA A 84 -3.60 -19.48 -9.47
N ARG A 85 -3.52 -18.80 -10.63
CA ARG A 85 -3.97 -19.35 -11.91
C ARG A 85 -3.03 -20.42 -12.44
N LEU A 86 -1.72 -20.22 -12.31
CA LEU A 86 -0.71 -21.19 -12.76
C LEU A 86 -0.72 -22.47 -11.90
N LEU A 87 -0.98 -22.36 -10.60
CA LEU A 87 -0.97 -23.51 -9.68
C LEU A 87 -2.29 -24.31 -9.66
N ASN A 88 -3.41 -23.71 -10.08
CA ASN A 88 -4.70 -24.39 -10.23
C ASN A 88 -4.97 -24.86 -11.68
N GLN A 89 -3.92 -24.94 -12.51
CA GLN A 89 -3.91 -25.70 -13.76
C GLN A 89 -3.42 -27.12 -13.49
#